data_AF-A0A8H7GS53-F1
#
_entry.id   AF-A0A8H7GS53-F1
#
_cell.length_a   1.000
_cell.length_b   1.000
_cell.length_c   1.000
_cell.angle_alpha   90.00
_cell.angle_beta   90.00
_cell.angle_gamma   90.00
#
_symmetry.space_group_name_H-M   'P 1'
#
loop_
_entity.id
_entity.type
_entity.pdbx_description
1 polymer ?
#
loop_
_entity_poly.entity_id
_entity_poly.type
_entity_poly.pdbx_seq_one_letter_code
_entity_poly.pdbx_strand_id
1 'polypeptide(L)'
;MAFESYIRDETWDNDFDYCHAHLTYYPPFVMKECHENLDKIKPTMNKNSRKFRRNLQHHIKRHLMVDMERCSGFQMDFGKGTIEETPKLMTWKFQDEGDHGFPSEENDMYNRHWKLELQVKCNNENPLVEVDYMAVPV
;
A
#
# COMPACT_ATOMS: atom_id res chain seq x y z
N MET A 1 -8.62 9.42 -4.96
CA MET A 1 -8.14 10.72 -4.45
C MET A 1 -8.07 10.80 -2.93
N ALA A 2 -8.84 10.03 -2.14
CA ALA A 2 -8.83 10.19 -0.66
C ALA A 2 -7.50 9.80 0.03
N PHE A 3 -6.83 8.72 -0.39
CA PHE A 3 -5.62 8.21 0.27
C PHE A 3 -4.36 9.03 0.00
N GLU A 4 -4.16 9.46 -1.25
CA GLU A 4 -3.05 10.33 -1.64
C GLU A 4 -3.14 11.71 -1.01
N SER A 5 -4.35 12.21 -0.76
CA SER A 5 -4.57 13.44 -0.01
C SER A 5 -4.24 13.22 1.47
N TYR A 6 -4.71 12.13 2.08
CA TYR A 6 -4.40 11.82 3.48
C TYR A 6 -2.89 11.72 3.76
N ILE A 7 -2.15 10.93 2.97
CA ILE A 7 -0.69 10.80 3.14
C ILE A 7 0.01 12.15 2.99
N ARG A 8 -0.44 12.98 2.05
CA ARG A 8 0.14 14.29 1.79
C ARG A 8 -0.16 15.29 2.90
N ASP A 9 -1.37 15.27 3.44
CA ASP A 9 -1.77 16.18 4.51
C ASP A 9 -0.98 15.83 5.80
N GLU A 10 -0.81 14.54 6.10
CA GLU A 10 -0.04 14.07 7.27
C GLU A 10 1.48 14.33 7.14
N THR A 11 2.07 14.22 5.94
CA THR A 11 3.49 14.57 5.74
C THR A 11 3.76 16.06 5.84
N TRP A 12 2.78 16.91 5.56
CA TRP A 12 2.92 18.38 5.68
C TRP A 12 2.90 18.87 7.13
N ASP A 13 2.27 18.12 8.04
CA ASP A 13 2.22 18.43 9.47
C ASP A 13 3.44 17.91 10.27
N ASN A 14 4.44 17.34 9.57
CA ASN A 14 5.70 16.84 10.15
C ASN A 14 5.52 15.62 11.09
N ASP A 15 4.38 14.92 11.01
CA ASP A 15 4.02 13.69 11.74
C ASP A 15 4.22 12.42 10.87
N PHE A 16 5.17 12.46 9.93
CA PHE A 16 5.42 11.36 9.00
C PHE A 16 5.98 10.08 9.65
N ASP A 17 6.50 10.19 10.87
CA ASP A 17 7.06 9.10 11.67
C ASP A 17 6.00 8.41 12.56
N TYR A 18 4.79 8.96 12.66
CA TYR A 18 3.67 8.38 13.41
C TYR A 18 2.34 8.53 12.66
N CYS A 19 2.16 7.74 11.61
CA CYS A 19 0.95 7.78 10.78
C CYS A 19 0.34 6.38 10.64
N HIS A 20 -0.98 6.27 10.69
CA HIS A 20 -1.71 5.05 10.34
C HIS A 20 -2.84 5.36 9.37
N ALA A 21 -2.72 4.85 8.15
CA ALA A 21 -3.69 5.05 7.07
C ALA A 21 -4.31 3.72 6.65
N HIS A 22 -5.63 3.70 6.55
CA HIS A 22 -6.37 2.55 6.02
C HIS A 22 -7.19 2.96 4.79
N LEU A 23 -7.11 2.14 3.73
CA LEU A 23 -7.85 2.35 2.49
C LEU A 23 -8.46 1.05 1.99
N THR A 24 -9.76 1.07 1.70
CA THR A 24 -10.43 -0.01 0.99
C THR A 24 -10.94 0.48 -0.36
N TYR A 25 -10.63 -0.23 -1.45
CA TYR A 25 -11.05 0.17 -2.79
C TYR A 25 -11.15 -1.01 -3.78
N TYR A 26 -11.82 -0.77 -4.90
CA TYR A 26 -11.77 -1.65 -6.06
C TYR A 26 -10.56 -1.30 -6.93
N PRO A 27 -9.65 -2.25 -7.23
CA PRO A 27 -8.49 -1.96 -8.06
C PRO A 27 -8.89 -1.46 -9.46
N PRO A 28 -8.15 -0.51 -10.05
CA PRO A 28 -8.48 0.07 -11.36
C PRO A 28 -8.64 -0.99 -12.47
N PHE A 29 -7.85 -2.06 -12.44
CA PHE A 29 -7.94 -3.13 -13.44
C PHE A 29 -9.24 -3.93 -13.34
N VAL A 30 -9.87 -4.00 -12.16
CA VAL A 30 -11.20 -4.63 -11.97
C VAL A 30 -12.27 -3.71 -12.53
N MET A 31 -12.24 -2.43 -12.13
CA MET A 31 -13.20 -1.42 -12.57
C MET A 31 -13.21 -1.27 -14.10
N LYS A 32 -12.02 -1.26 -14.71
CA LYS A 32 -11.86 -1.25 -16.16
C LYS A 32 -12.43 -2.50 -16.85
N GLU A 33 -12.24 -3.69 -16.29
CA GLU A 33 -12.81 -4.93 -16.85
C GLU A 33 -14.34 -4.96 -16.75
N CYS A 34 -14.90 -4.26 -15.76
CA CYS A 34 -16.34 -4.18 -15.52
C CYS A 34 -17.02 -2.96 -16.15
N HIS A 35 -16.27 -2.12 -16.89
CA HIS A 35 -16.75 -0.85 -17.45
C HIS A 35 -17.38 0.07 -16.38
N GLU A 36 -16.72 0.19 -15.23
CA GLU A 36 -17.19 0.99 -14.08
C GLU A 36 -18.55 0.56 -13.51
N ASN A 37 -19.01 -0.66 -13.83
CA ASN A 37 -20.27 -1.20 -13.33
C ASN A 37 -20.01 -2.36 -12.36
N LEU A 38 -20.31 -2.13 -11.09
CA LEU A 38 -20.10 -3.11 -10.01
C LEU A 38 -20.92 -4.39 -10.19
N ASP A 39 -22.09 -4.33 -10.84
CA ASP A 39 -22.94 -5.51 -11.10
C ASP A 39 -22.31 -6.49 -12.09
N LYS A 40 -21.30 -6.02 -12.86
CA LYS A 40 -20.56 -6.85 -13.82
C LYS A 40 -19.35 -7.54 -13.22
N ILE A 41 -19.08 -7.32 -11.93
CA ILE A 41 -17.98 -7.99 -11.22
C ILE A 41 -18.24 -9.49 -11.22
N LYS A 42 -17.31 -10.25 -11.82
CA LYS A 42 -17.41 -11.71 -11.82
C LYS A 42 -17.03 -12.25 -10.44
N PRO A 43 -17.72 -13.28 -9.93
CA PRO A 43 -17.36 -13.92 -8.65
C PRO A 43 -15.93 -14.46 -8.63
N THR A 44 -15.32 -14.71 -9.79
CA THR A 44 -13.93 -15.19 -9.91
C THR A 44 -12.89 -14.07 -9.82
N MET A 45 -13.28 -12.79 -9.74
CA MET A 45 -12.37 -11.66 -9.54
C MET A 45 -12.04 -11.51 -8.05
N ASN A 46 -11.28 -12.45 -7.51
CA ASN A 46 -10.89 -12.47 -6.10
C ASN A 46 -9.52 -13.18 -5.95
N LYS A 47 -9.06 -13.41 -4.71
CA LYS A 47 -7.74 -14.02 -4.45
C LYS A 47 -7.52 -15.37 -5.14
N ASN A 48 -8.56 -16.15 -5.38
CA ASN A 48 -8.44 -17.48 -5.99
C ASN A 48 -8.07 -17.42 -7.47
N SER A 49 -8.25 -16.26 -8.13
CA SER A 49 -7.87 -16.06 -9.51
C SER A 49 -6.39 -15.70 -9.65
N ARG A 50 -5.64 -16.55 -10.36
CA ARG A 50 -4.24 -16.27 -10.71
C ARG A 50 -4.07 -14.98 -11.53
N LYS A 51 -5.05 -14.66 -12.39
CA LYS A 51 -5.06 -13.40 -13.16
C LYS A 51 -5.21 -12.20 -12.21
N PHE A 52 -6.16 -12.27 -11.28
CA PHE A 52 -6.40 -11.22 -10.29
C PHE A 52 -5.15 -10.97 -9.43
N ARG A 53 -4.58 -12.03 -8.83
CA ARG A 53 -3.36 -11.93 -7.99
C ARG A 53 -2.19 -11.27 -8.71
N ARG A 54 -1.92 -11.68 -9.96
CA ARG A 54 -0.83 -11.11 -10.75
C ARG A 54 -1.07 -9.63 -11.06
N ASN A 55 -2.30 -9.28 -11.45
CA ASN A 55 -2.65 -7.90 -11.75
C ASN A 55 -2.59 -7.02 -10.51
N LEU A 56 -3.04 -7.54 -9.36
CA LEU A 56 -2.93 -6.85 -8.07
C LEU A 56 -1.48 -6.63 -7.66
N GLN A 57 -0.64 -7.67 -7.75
CA GLN A 57 0.79 -7.53 -7.45
C GLN A 57 1.48 -6.49 -8.37
N HIS A 58 1.11 -6.46 -9.65
CA HIS A 58 1.61 -5.44 -10.58
C HIS A 58 1.13 -4.04 -10.17
N HIS A 59 -0.16 -3.90 -9.83
CA HIS A 59 -0.75 -2.65 -9.36
C HIS A 59 -0.06 -2.10 -8.11
N ILE A 60 0.20 -2.96 -7.12
CA ILE A 60 0.90 -2.58 -5.88
C ILE A 60 2.26 -1.96 -6.21
N LYS A 61 3.07 -2.63 -7.04
CA LYS A 61 4.44 -2.21 -7.33
C LYS A 61 4.57 -1.02 -8.30
N ARG A 62 3.63 -0.87 -9.23
CA ARG A 62 3.74 0.12 -10.33
C ARG A 62 2.90 1.36 -10.11
N HIS A 63 1.89 1.29 -9.24
CA HIS A 63 0.98 2.40 -8.98
C HIS A 63 1.00 2.71 -7.50
N LEU A 64 0.50 1.82 -6.63
CA LEU A 64 0.31 2.14 -5.21
C LEU A 64 1.60 2.65 -4.53
N MET A 65 2.69 1.89 -4.61
CA MET A 65 3.97 2.31 -3.99
C MET A 65 4.54 3.59 -4.60
N VAL A 66 4.44 3.72 -5.92
CA VAL A 66 4.95 4.90 -6.66
C VAL A 66 4.15 6.15 -6.30
N ASP A 67 2.83 6.02 -6.19
CA ASP A 67 1.93 7.11 -5.82
C ASP A 67 2.14 7.51 -4.35
N MET A 68 2.40 6.55 -3.45
CA MET A 68 2.76 6.81 -2.05
C MET A 68 4.08 7.58 -1.93
N GLU A 69 5.14 7.14 -2.59
CA GLU A 69 6.44 7.83 -2.61
C GLU A 69 6.29 9.26 -3.16
N ARG A 70 5.54 9.41 -4.25
CA ARG A 70 5.26 10.72 -4.85
C ARG A 70 4.47 11.66 -3.92
N CYS A 71 3.49 11.13 -3.18
CA CYS A 71 2.62 11.94 -2.32
C CYS A 71 3.26 12.28 -0.98
N SER A 72 4.09 11.38 -0.46
CA SER A 72 4.77 11.55 0.82
C SER A 72 5.95 12.53 0.72
N GLY A 73 6.63 12.58 -0.42
CA GLY A 73 7.76 13.47 -0.64
C GLY A 73 9.10 12.94 -0.13
N PHE A 74 9.15 11.69 0.33
CA PHE A 74 10.38 10.98 0.71
C PHE A 74 10.50 9.65 -0.04
N GLN A 75 11.72 9.12 -0.12
CA GLN A 75 11.99 7.90 -0.86
C GLN A 75 11.54 6.69 -0.03
N MET A 76 10.78 5.77 -0.63
CA MET A 76 10.35 4.53 0.02
C MET A 76 11.03 3.33 -0.67
N ASP A 77 11.85 2.58 0.05
CA ASP A 77 12.45 1.32 -0.40
C ASP A 77 11.79 0.11 0.27
N PHE A 78 10.55 -0.15 -0.14
CA PHE A 78 9.89 -1.41 0.17
C PHE A 78 10.60 -2.55 -0.56
N GLY A 79 11.55 -3.18 0.12
CA GLY A 79 12.36 -4.27 -0.41
C GLY A 79 11.56 -5.51 -0.80
N LYS A 80 12.07 -6.71 -0.47
CA LYS A 80 11.36 -7.95 -0.84
C LYS A 80 10.17 -8.19 0.08
N GLY A 81 8.98 -7.85 -0.39
CA GLY A 81 7.75 -8.18 0.33
C GLY A 81 7.53 -9.68 0.52
N THR A 82 6.88 -10.03 1.63
CA THR A 82 6.42 -11.38 1.93
C THR A 82 4.95 -11.54 1.55
N ILE A 83 4.55 -12.78 1.30
CA ILE A 83 3.17 -13.13 0.94
C ILE A 83 2.69 -14.16 1.95
N GLU A 84 1.58 -13.85 2.62
CA GLU A 84 0.89 -14.76 3.51
C GLU A 84 -0.46 -15.13 2.89
N GLU A 85 -0.67 -16.42 2.64
CA GLU A 85 -1.93 -16.93 2.11
C GLU A 85 -2.63 -17.77 3.18
N THR A 86 -3.88 -17.42 3.45
CA THR A 86 -4.83 -18.21 4.23
C THR A 86 -5.96 -18.70 3.31
N PRO A 87 -6.83 -19.62 3.75
CA PRO A 87 -7.97 -20.04 2.96
C PRO A 87 -8.89 -18.88 2.53
N LYS A 88 -8.99 -17.82 3.35
CA LYS A 88 -9.88 -16.68 3.11
C LYS A 88 -9.19 -15.45 2.54
N LEU A 89 -7.95 -15.19 2.93
CA LEU A 89 -7.23 -13.96 2.64
C LEU A 89 -5.87 -14.23 2.01
N MET A 90 -5.42 -13.30 1.18
CA MET A 90 -4.04 -13.20 0.74
C MET A 90 -3.51 -11.83 1.10
N THR A 91 -2.37 -11.79 1.78
CA THR A 91 -1.76 -10.56 2.30
C THR A 91 -0.36 -10.42 1.72
N TRP A 92 -0.07 -9.28 1.11
CA TRP A 92 1.28 -8.84 0.80
C TRP A 92 1.74 -7.93 1.92
N LYS A 93 2.90 -8.22 2.52
CA LYS A 93 3.51 -7.39 3.56
C LYS A 93 4.83 -6.85 3.04
N PHE A 94 5.04 -5.55 3.20
CA PHE A 94 6.27 -4.87 2.87
C PHE A 94 6.71 -4.05 4.08
N GLN A 95 8.02 -3.98 4.26
CA GLN A 95 8.65 -3.19 5.30
C GLN A 95 9.78 -2.38 4.65
N ASP A 96 9.92 -1.16 5.11
CA ASP A 96 11.03 -0.26 4.77
C ASP A 96 11.61 0.28 6.08
N GLU A 97 12.85 -0.09 6.33
CA GLU A 97 13.65 0.33 7.50
C GLU A 97 14.82 1.23 7.05
N GLY A 98 14.77 1.75 5.81
CA GLY A 98 15.80 2.61 5.27
C GLY A 98 15.77 4.03 5.85
N ASP A 99 16.70 4.86 5.39
CA ASP A 99 16.83 6.26 5.82
C ASP A 99 15.87 7.21 5.08
N HIS A 100 14.94 6.69 4.27
CA HIS A 100 13.91 7.42 3.51
C HIS A 100 14.42 8.59 2.64
N GLY A 101 15.71 8.58 2.29
CA GLY A 101 16.38 9.65 1.54
C GLY A 101 16.92 10.82 2.38
N PHE A 102 16.86 10.72 3.72
CA PHE A 102 17.44 11.71 4.63
C PHE A 102 18.94 11.46 4.87
N PRO A 103 19.77 12.52 5.01
CA PRO A 103 21.18 12.35 5.38
C PRO A 103 21.32 11.77 6.79
N SER A 104 22.23 10.81 6.97
CA SER A 104 22.45 10.16 8.28
C SER A 104 22.79 11.15 9.40
N GLU A 105 23.48 12.25 9.08
CA GLU A 105 23.79 13.32 10.03
C GLU A 105 22.54 14.05 10.56
N GLU A 106 21.48 14.18 9.76
CA GLU A 106 20.20 14.77 10.19
C GLU A 106 19.33 13.75 10.94
N ASN A 107 19.31 12.49 10.50
CA ASN A 107 18.58 11.43 11.20
C ASN A 107 19.08 11.24 12.64
N ASP A 108 20.40 11.17 12.84
CA ASP A 108 20.99 11.00 14.16
C ASP A 108 20.82 12.24 15.04
N MET A 109 20.91 13.43 14.45
CA MET A 109 20.77 14.71 15.18
C MET A 109 19.35 14.93 15.70
N TYR A 110 18.33 14.42 15.01
CA TYR A 110 16.93 14.54 15.40
C TYR A 110 16.32 13.22 15.92
N ASN A 111 17.13 12.16 16.11
CA ASN A 111 16.70 10.81 16.51
C ASN A 111 15.51 10.31 15.70
N ARG A 112 15.62 10.48 14.39
CA ARG A 112 14.57 10.34 13.40
C ARG A 112 14.68 8.97 12.73
N HIS A 113 14.52 7.93 13.54
CA HIS A 113 14.46 6.55 13.04
C HIS A 113 13.01 6.08 13.05
N TRP A 114 12.48 5.73 11.90
CA TRP A 114 11.16 5.11 11.80
C TRP A 114 11.16 4.09 10.65
N LYS A 115 10.26 3.14 10.77
CA LYS A 115 10.00 2.13 9.75
C LYS A 115 8.63 2.33 9.15
N LEU A 116 8.48 1.92 7.90
CA LEU A 116 7.21 1.89 7.21
C LEU A 116 6.76 0.45 7.05
N GLU A 117 5.51 0.18 7.37
CA GLU A 117 4.86 -1.10 7.16
C GLU A 117 3.68 -0.91 6.21
N LEU A 118 3.68 -1.66 5.10
CA LEU A 118 2.60 -1.66 4.14
C LEU A 118 2.02 -3.08 4.04
N GLN A 119 0.73 -3.21 4.32
CA GLN A 119 -0.01 -4.43 4.12
C GLN A 119 -1.09 -4.23 3.07
N VAL A 120 -1.14 -5.12 2.08
CA VAL A 120 -2.20 -5.13 1.08
C VAL A 120 -2.91 -6.48 1.14
N LYS A 121 -4.22 -6.48 1.35
CA LYS A 121 -5.04 -7.67 1.55
C LYS A 121 -6.10 -7.78 0.47
N CYS A 122 -6.37 -9.01 0.03
CA CYS A 122 -7.55 -9.34 -0.75
C CYS A 122 -8.19 -10.63 -0.25
N ASN A 123 -9.50 -10.76 -0.45
CA ASN A 123 -10.29 -11.89 0.04
C ASN A 123 -10.73 -12.84 -1.09
N ASN A 124 -11.42 -13.91 -0.73
CA ASN A 124 -11.94 -14.95 -1.64
C ASN A 124 -13.38 -14.71 -2.09
N GLU A 125 -14.04 -13.64 -1.66
CA GLU A 125 -15.46 -13.38 -1.87
C GLU A 125 -15.69 -12.28 -2.90
N ASN A 126 -14.85 -11.26 -2.91
CA ASN A 126 -15.00 -10.07 -3.76
C ASN A 126 -13.62 -9.51 -4.19
N PRO A 127 -13.59 -8.57 -5.15
CA PRO A 127 -12.35 -7.93 -5.60
C PRO A 127 -11.88 -6.76 -4.73
N LEU A 128 -12.48 -6.50 -3.57
CA LEU A 128 -12.03 -5.41 -2.72
C LEU A 128 -10.61 -5.67 -2.25
N VAL A 129 -9.84 -4.59 -2.24
CA VAL A 129 -8.47 -4.56 -1.74
C VAL A 129 -8.42 -3.60 -0.57
N GLU A 130 -7.89 -4.10 0.53
CA GLU A 130 -7.63 -3.35 1.74
C GLU A 130 -6.14 -3.04 1.79
N VAL A 131 -5.79 -1.79 2.06
CA VAL A 131 -4.42 -1.31 2.21
C VAL A 131 -4.31 -0.72 3.60
N ASP A 132 -3.30 -1.17 4.33
CA ASP A 132 -2.95 -0.69 5.65
C ASP A 132 -1.51 -0.18 5.58
N TYR A 133 -1.31 1.09 5.85
CA TYR A 133 -0.01 1.76 5.87
C TYR A 133 0.24 2.32 7.25
N MET A 134 1.41 2.01 7.81
CA MET A 134 1.78 2.44 9.14
C MET A 134 3.24 2.93 9.13
N ALA A 135 3.47 4.14 9.63
CA ALA A 135 4.79 4.63 9.98
C ALA A 135 4.97 4.49 11.50
N VAL A 136 6.05 3.85 11.93
CA VAL A 136 6.31 3.53 13.33
C VAL A 136 7.72 4.00 13.72
N PRO A 137 7.88 4.82 14.77
CA PRO A 137 9.19 5.19 15.28
C PRO A 137 9.96 3.96 15.79
N VAL A 138 11.28 3.94 15.61
CA VAL A 138 12.21 2.87 16.03
C VAL A 138 13.09 3.34 17.17
#